data_AF-A0A3D1M5Z5-F1
#
_entry.id   AF-A0A3D1M5Z5-F1
#
_cell.length_a   1.000
_cell.length_b   1.000
_cell.length_c   1.000
_cell.angle_alpha   90.00
_cell.angle_beta   90.00
_cell.angle_gamma   90.00
#
_symmetry.space_group_name_H-M   'P 1'
#
loop_
_entity.id
_entity.type
_entity.pdbx_description
1 polymer ?
#
loop_
_entity_poly.entity_id
_entity_poly.type
_entity_poly.pdbx_seq_one_letter_code
_entity_poly.pdbx_strand_id
1 'polypeptide(L)'
;TQYSRDEANRDTNITLAVEKINGTVVYPGEEFSANKTIGPQTAETGFKLGGTYADGGVIQTYGGGVCQVTTTLYQAVLQAELEVTERHNHSFLVSYVTPGLDAAIAEDYMDLKFVNSTDYPIYIEGSVDESGNIVFNIYGHEYRESGRKVVYDSHILEYKDYDVAYKADPNADFGSLAVTGGQEGLDSELYKLVYNGDELVSNDLYSTSTYDPMDTTYTAGTKNATSATITAINQAIADKSLTELQSAIANGSTVDSGTQQ
;
A
#
# COMPACT_ATOMS: atom_id res chain seq x y z
N THR A 1 12.37 1.36 -2.15
CA THR A 1 11.46 2.54 -2.11
C THR A 1 11.83 3.42 -0.91
N GLN A 2 11.17 4.56 -0.67
CA GLN A 2 11.42 5.40 0.51
C GLN A 2 10.16 5.62 1.36
N TYR A 3 10.32 5.85 2.66
CA TYR A 3 9.24 6.22 3.56
C TYR A 3 9.67 7.20 4.67
N SER A 4 8.71 7.88 5.33
CA SER A 4 9.00 8.70 6.52
C SER A 4 9.15 7.84 7.77
N ARG A 5 10.27 8.02 8.49
CA ARG A 5 10.56 7.32 9.75
C ARG A 5 9.90 7.98 10.98
N ASP A 6 9.09 9.02 10.80
CA ASP A 6 8.44 9.75 11.91
C ASP A 6 7.41 8.89 12.67
N GLU A 7 6.83 7.89 11.99
CA GLU A 7 5.91 6.92 12.59
C GLU A 7 6.67 5.73 13.17
N ALA A 8 7.07 5.82 14.44
CA ALA A 8 7.95 4.84 15.11
C ALA A 8 7.49 3.37 14.98
N ASN A 9 6.18 3.09 15.05
CA ASN A 9 5.65 1.74 14.89
C ASN A 9 5.81 1.21 13.47
N ARG A 10 5.53 2.05 12.48
CA ARG A 10 5.68 1.73 11.05
C ARG A 10 7.16 1.51 10.71
N ASP A 11 8.04 2.36 11.25
CA ASP A 11 9.48 2.22 11.13
C ASP A 11 10.00 0.89 11.70
N THR A 12 9.51 0.52 12.90
CA THR A 12 9.83 -0.75 13.55
C THR A 12 9.38 -1.94 12.68
N ASN A 13 8.15 -1.90 12.16
CA ASN A 13 7.60 -2.97 11.33
C ASN A 13 8.41 -3.19 10.05
N ILE A 14 8.71 -2.09 9.34
CA ILE A 14 9.49 -2.14 8.09
C ILE A 14 10.90 -2.68 8.35
N THR A 15 11.57 -2.16 9.39
CA THR A 15 12.91 -2.61 9.76
C THR A 15 12.93 -4.10 10.07
N LEU A 16 11.99 -4.57 10.91
CA LEU A 16 11.89 -5.98 11.29
C LEU A 16 11.62 -6.89 10.10
N ALA A 17 10.71 -6.50 9.19
CA ALA A 17 10.41 -7.30 7.99
C ALA A 17 11.61 -7.36 7.03
N VAL A 18 12.34 -6.26 6.85
CA VAL A 18 13.58 -6.24 6.07
C VAL A 18 14.63 -7.15 6.70
N GLU A 19 14.83 -7.09 8.02
CA GLU A 19 15.78 -7.95 8.74
C GLU A 19 15.47 -9.44 8.59
N LYS A 20 14.17 -9.81 8.56
CA LYS A 20 13.72 -11.19 8.38
C LYS A 20 14.00 -11.75 6.98
N ILE A 21 14.00 -10.89 5.96
CA ILE A 21 14.31 -11.27 4.57
C ILE A 21 15.83 -11.23 4.32
N ASN A 22 16.51 -10.25 4.92
CA ASN A 22 17.94 -10.04 4.77
C ASN A 22 18.72 -11.30 5.15
N GLY A 23 19.68 -11.68 4.31
CA GLY A 23 20.51 -12.84 4.55
C GLY A 23 19.98 -14.13 3.94
N THR A 24 18.84 -14.10 3.25
CA THR A 24 18.25 -15.31 2.67
C THR A 24 19.05 -15.80 1.47
N VAL A 25 19.41 -17.08 1.48
CA VAL A 25 19.94 -17.79 0.30
C VAL A 25 18.82 -18.63 -0.28
N VAL A 26 18.56 -18.51 -1.58
CA VAL A 26 17.58 -19.33 -2.30
C VAL A 26 18.32 -20.23 -3.29
N TYR A 27 18.25 -21.53 -3.11
CA TYR A 27 18.95 -22.49 -3.97
C TYR A 27 18.25 -22.69 -5.32
N PRO A 28 18.94 -23.21 -6.35
CA PRO A 28 18.33 -23.54 -7.65
C PRO A 28 17.04 -24.37 -7.50
N GLY A 29 15.96 -23.90 -8.11
CA GLY A 29 14.63 -24.52 -8.06
C GLY A 29 13.87 -24.35 -6.74
N GLU A 30 14.45 -23.69 -5.74
CA GLU A 30 13.74 -23.36 -4.50
C GLU A 30 12.80 -22.17 -4.71
N GLU A 31 11.62 -22.24 -4.10
CA GLU A 31 10.65 -21.15 -4.08
C GLU A 31 10.77 -20.35 -2.78
N PHE A 32 10.97 -19.04 -2.93
CA PHE A 32 10.87 -18.07 -1.86
C PHE A 32 9.40 -17.66 -1.66
N SER A 33 8.99 -17.49 -0.40
CA SER A 33 7.69 -16.90 -0.01
C SER A 33 7.94 -15.79 0.99
N ALA A 34 7.41 -14.59 0.70
CA ALA A 34 7.54 -13.44 1.59
C ALA A 34 6.82 -13.68 2.91
N ASN A 35 5.57 -14.16 2.88
CA ASN A 35 4.81 -14.47 4.09
C ASN A 35 5.52 -15.51 4.97
N LYS A 36 6.04 -16.59 4.38
CA LYS A 36 6.77 -17.63 5.12
C LYS A 36 8.06 -17.09 5.75
N THR A 37 8.79 -16.24 5.03
CA THR A 37 10.09 -15.71 5.46
C THR A 37 9.94 -14.65 6.54
N ILE A 38 8.99 -13.74 6.39
CA ILE A 38 8.65 -12.73 7.39
C ILE A 38 8.02 -13.42 8.63
N GLY A 39 7.16 -14.40 8.40
CA GLY A 39 6.37 -15.07 9.42
C GLY A 39 5.21 -14.20 9.93
N PRO A 40 4.51 -14.64 10.99
CA PRO A 40 3.33 -13.94 11.49
C PRO A 40 3.65 -12.51 11.92
N GLN A 41 2.77 -11.57 11.58
CA GLN A 41 2.86 -10.14 11.90
C GLN A 41 2.01 -9.87 13.14
N THR A 42 2.51 -10.22 14.32
CA THR A 42 1.79 -10.09 15.59
C THR A 42 2.64 -9.37 16.64
N ALA A 43 2.04 -9.03 17.78
CA ALA A 43 2.76 -8.44 18.91
C ALA A 43 3.87 -9.39 19.42
N GLU A 44 3.61 -10.69 19.45
CA GLU A 44 4.52 -11.73 19.95
C GLU A 44 5.76 -11.88 19.06
N THR A 45 5.60 -11.65 17.76
CA THR A 45 6.72 -11.68 16.79
C THR A 45 7.43 -10.34 16.67
N GLY A 46 7.02 -9.33 17.46
CA GLY A 46 7.70 -8.04 17.59
C GLY A 46 7.06 -6.90 16.78
N PHE A 47 6.10 -7.21 15.91
CA PHE A 47 5.40 -6.20 15.12
C PHE A 47 4.54 -5.29 16.00
N LYS A 48 4.31 -4.08 15.52
CA LYS A 48 3.56 -3.01 16.17
C LYS A 48 2.34 -2.65 15.34
N LEU A 49 1.33 -2.08 15.99
CA LEU A 49 0.18 -1.49 15.32
C LEU A 49 0.65 -0.29 14.49
N GLY A 50 0.54 -0.39 13.17
CA GLY A 50 0.83 0.67 12.22
C GLY A 50 -0.32 0.84 11.24
N GLY A 51 -0.35 2.00 10.57
CA GLY A 51 -1.38 2.29 9.57
C GLY A 51 -1.31 1.35 8.36
N THR A 52 -2.45 0.79 7.99
CA THR A 52 -2.67 -0.06 6.81
C THR A 52 -3.98 0.36 6.16
N TYR A 53 -4.05 0.34 4.82
CA TYR A 53 -5.30 0.60 4.12
C TYR A 53 -6.28 -0.57 4.31
N ALA A 54 -7.47 -0.31 4.83
CA ALA A 54 -8.60 -1.23 4.82
C ALA A 54 -9.93 -0.46 4.83
N ASP A 55 -10.97 -1.04 4.23
CA ASP A 55 -12.34 -0.52 4.21
C ASP A 55 -12.47 0.95 3.72
N GLY A 56 -11.66 1.36 2.75
CA GLY A 56 -11.68 2.74 2.24
C GLY A 56 -11.11 3.77 3.22
N GLY A 57 -10.28 3.34 4.17
CA GLY A 57 -9.56 4.21 5.11
C GLY A 57 -8.23 3.61 5.60
N VAL A 58 -7.61 4.26 6.58
CA VAL A 58 -6.40 3.75 7.26
C VAL A 58 -6.82 3.14 8.60
N ILE A 59 -6.67 1.84 8.75
CA ILE A 59 -6.84 1.12 10.02
C ILE A 59 -5.47 0.81 10.64
N GLN A 60 -5.45 0.50 11.93
CA GLN A 60 -4.24 0.05 12.61
C GLN A 60 -4.18 -1.48 12.59
N THR A 61 -3.17 -2.04 11.92
CA THR A 61 -2.89 -3.48 11.96
C THR A 61 -1.46 -3.72 12.41
N TYR A 62 -1.19 -4.90 12.96
CA TYR A 62 0.19 -5.34 13.11
C TYR A 62 0.82 -5.47 11.73
N GLY A 63 2.08 -5.08 11.59
CA GLY A 63 2.79 -5.15 10.32
C GLY A 63 2.47 -4.02 9.31
N GLY A 64 1.79 -2.95 9.73
CA GLY A 64 1.63 -1.77 8.88
C GLY A 64 2.98 -1.29 8.31
N GLY A 65 3.07 -1.22 6.98
CA GLY A 65 4.29 -0.92 6.21
C GLY A 65 4.94 -2.12 5.50
N VAL A 66 4.59 -3.36 5.85
CA VAL A 66 5.22 -4.57 5.29
C VAL A 66 5.03 -4.72 3.77
N CYS A 67 3.88 -4.33 3.21
CA CYS A 67 3.69 -4.39 1.75
C CYS A 67 4.66 -3.49 0.95
N GLN A 68 5.19 -2.43 1.57
CA GLN A 68 6.21 -1.60 0.93
C GLN A 68 7.56 -2.33 0.88
N VAL A 69 7.85 -3.18 1.86
CA VAL A 69 9.03 -4.06 1.89
C VAL A 69 8.93 -5.09 0.76
N THR A 70 7.79 -5.79 0.64
CA THR A 70 7.59 -6.78 -0.44
C THR A 70 7.57 -6.13 -1.82
N THR A 71 7.02 -4.92 -1.95
CA THR A 71 7.12 -4.13 -3.19
C THR A 71 8.57 -3.82 -3.56
N THR A 72 9.40 -3.46 -2.59
CA THR A 72 10.83 -3.20 -2.87
C THR A 72 11.55 -4.49 -3.26
N LEU A 73 11.28 -5.60 -2.58
CA LEU A 73 11.84 -6.91 -2.93
C LEU A 73 11.40 -7.32 -4.34
N TYR A 74 10.13 -7.16 -4.68
CA TYR A 74 9.61 -7.47 -6.00
C TYR A 74 10.33 -6.71 -7.11
N GLN A 75 10.60 -5.41 -6.92
CA GLN A 75 11.40 -4.66 -7.89
C GLN A 75 12.82 -5.25 -8.06
N ALA A 76 13.48 -5.68 -6.99
CA ALA A 76 14.77 -6.36 -7.10
C ALA A 76 14.66 -7.72 -7.81
N VAL A 77 13.62 -8.49 -7.54
CA VAL A 77 13.30 -9.78 -8.20
C VAL A 77 13.09 -9.59 -9.71
N LEU A 78 12.39 -8.52 -10.11
CA LEU A 78 12.19 -8.15 -11.50
C LEU A 78 13.52 -7.84 -12.21
N GLN A 79 14.40 -7.06 -11.57
CA GLN A 79 15.73 -6.72 -12.12
C GLN A 79 16.65 -7.95 -12.20
N ALA A 80 16.53 -8.87 -11.24
CA ALA A 80 17.21 -10.16 -11.26
C ALA A 80 16.62 -11.14 -12.30
N GLU A 81 15.52 -10.78 -12.96
CA GLU A 81 14.78 -11.61 -13.93
C GLU A 81 14.41 -13.01 -13.39
N LEU A 82 14.14 -13.13 -12.09
CA LEU A 82 13.68 -14.38 -11.48
C LEU A 82 12.22 -14.67 -11.84
N GLU A 83 11.84 -15.95 -11.79
CA GLU A 83 10.48 -16.38 -12.10
C GLU A 83 9.54 -16.08 -10.94
N VAL A 84 8.62 -15.14 -11.13
CA VAL A 84 7.60 -14.79 -10.13
C VAL A 84 6.41 -15.73 -10.30
N THR A 85 6.15 -16.56 -9.29
CA THR A 85 5.09 -17.57 -9.29
C THR A 85 3.80 -17.06 -8.65
N GLU A 86 3.89 -16.06 -7.78
CA GLU A 86 2.73 -15.38 -7.19
C GLU A 86 3.05 -13.91 -6.94
N ARG A 87 2.16 -13.03 -7.40
CA ARG A 87 2.18 -11.59 -7.09
C ARG A 87 0.77 -11.04 -7.16
N HIS A 88 0.45 -10.16 -6.21
CA HIS A 88 -0.79 -9.38 -6.19
C HIS A 88 -0.48 -7.88 -6.16
N ASN A 89 -1.22 -7.05 -6.88
CA ASN A 89 -1.18 -5.60 -6.66
C ASN A 89 -2.00 -5.22 -5.43
N HIS A 90 -1.74 -4.03 -4.89
CA HIS A 90 -2.60 -3.40 -3.89
C HIS A 90 -3.96 -3.08 -4.51
N SER A 91 -5.02 -3.16 -3.71
CA SER A 91 -6.37 -2.76 -4.14
C SER A 91 -6.43 -1.28 -4.55
N PHE A 92 -5.68 -0.40 -3.87
CA PHE A 92 -5.59 1.02 -4.20
C PHE A 92 -4.17 1.38 -4.64
N LEU A 93 -4.01 2.43 -5.45
CA LEU A 93 -2.67 2.93 -5.80
C LEU A 93 -1.88 3.31 -4.55
N VAL A 94 -0.58 3.02 -4.60
CA VAL A 94 0.39 3.39 -3.59
C VAL A 94 1.36 4.41 -4.17
N SER A 95 1.74 5.43 -3.39
CA SER A 95 2.53 6.56 -3.88
C SER A 95 4.01 6.29 -4.07
N TYR A 96 4.51 5.17 -3.53
CA TYR A 96 5.95 4.89 -3.45
C TYR A 96 6.51 4.04 -4.61
N VAL A 97 5.66 3.66 -5.58
CA VAL A 97 6.08 2.94 -6.79
C VAL A 97 5.10 3.22 -7.94
N THR A 98 5.58 3.13 -9.17
CA THR A 98 4.74 3.19 -10.38
C THR A 98 3.70 2.05 -10.38
N PRO A 99 2.48 2.26 -10.92
CA PRO A 99 1.50 1.19 -11.08
C PRO A 99 2.07 -0.04 -11.79
N GLY A 100 1.64 -1.23 -11.41
CA GLY A 100 2.13 -2.51 -11.93
C GLY A 100 3.41 -3.02 -11.26
N LEU A 101 4.18 -2.16 -10.58
CA LEU A 101 5.46 -2.51 -9.94
C LEU A 101 5.37 -2.73 -8.43
N ASP A 102 4.17 -2.76 -7.87
CA ASP A 102 3.91 -3.08 -6.47
C ASP A 102 3.68 -4.57 -6.24
N ALA A 103 3.87 -5.03 -5.00
CA ALA A 103 3.53 -6.39 -4.58
C ALA A 103 2.94 -6.35 -3.16
N ALA A 104 1.63 -6.61 -3.06
CA ALA A 104 0.89 -6.68 -1.82
C ALA A 104 0.93 -8.10 -1.24
N ILE A 105 0.96 -8.18 0.09
CA ILE A 105 0.83 -9.44 0.82
C ILE A 105 -0.21 -9.32 1.94
N ALA A 106 -0.85 -10.44 2.26
CA ALA A 106 -1.75 -10.63 3.38
C ALA A 106 -1.64 -12.10 3.80
N GLU A 107 -1.39 -12.34 5.10
CA GLU A 107 -0.97 -13.66 5.61
C GLU A 107 -1.78 -14.85 5.10
N ASP A 108 -3.09 -14.66 4.92
CA ASP A 108 -4.01 -15.75 4.60
C ASP A 108 -4.25 -15.98 3.10
N TYR A 109 -4.03 -14.98 2.24
CA TYR A 109 -4.52 -15.05 0.85
C TYR A 109 -3.73 -14.27 -0.23
N MET A 110 -2.74 -13.45 0.13
CA MET A 110 -1.85 -12.80 -0.84
C MET A 110 -0.40 -12.99 -0.44
N ASP A 111 0.44 -13.51 -1.34
CA ASP A 111 1.88 -13.62 -1.12
C ASP A 111 2.68 -13.05 -2.30
N LEU A 112 3.95 -12.78 -2.06
CA LEU A 112 4.95 -12.62 -3.10
C LEU A 112 5.81 -13.87 -3.11
N LYS A 113 5.72 -14.64 -4.19
CA LYS A 113 6.52 -15.85 -4.39
C LYS A 113 7.30 -15.79 -5.69
N PHE A 114 8.51 -16.31 -5.63
CA PHE A 114 9.35 -16.47 -6.80
C PHE A 114 10.26 -17.68 -6.64
N VAL A 115 10.58 -18.31 -7.77
CA VAL A 115 11.51 -19.42 -7.84
C VAL A 115 12.87 -18.89 -8.27
N ASN A 116 13.94 -19.38 -7.64
CA ASN A 116 15.26 -19.25 -8.22
C ASN A 116 15.34 -20.17 -9.45
N SER A 117 14.99 -19.63 -10.61
CA SER A 117 15.00 -20.30 -11.91
C SER A 117 16.41 -20.43 -12.52
N THR A 118 17.47 -20.08 -11.78
CA THR A 118 18.86 -20.15 -12.22
C THR A 118 19.56 -21.43 -11.70
N ASP A 119 20.68 -21.80 -12.32
CA ASP A 119 21.48 -22.97 -11.92
C ASP A 119 22.38 -22.72 -10.68
N TYR A 120 22.37 -21.52 -10.11
CA TYR A 120 23.23 -21.13 -9.00
C TYR A 120 22.43 -20.53 -7.84
N PRO A 121 22.89 -20.66 -6.58
CA PRO A 121 22.23 -19.99 -5.47
C PRO A 121 22.23 -18.47 -5.65
N ILE A 122 21.15 -17.83 -5.20
CA ILE A 122 21.07 -16.38 -5.07
C ILE A 122 21.07 -15.99 -3.59
N TYR A 123 21.56 -14.79 -3.29
CA TYR A 123 21.58 -14.20 -1.96
C TYR A 123 20.81 -12.88 -1.95
N ILE A 124 19.87 -12.75 -1.02
CA ILE A 124 19.04 -11.57 -0.84
C ILE A 124 19.59 -10.77 0.34
N GLU A 125 20.09 -9.57 0.05
CA GLU A 125 20.49 -8.59 1.04
C GLU A 125 19.41 -7.52 1.15
N GLY A 126 18.98 -7.23 2.38
CA GLY A 126 17.98 -6.21 2.68
C GLY A 126 18.50 -5.21 3.70
N SER A 127 18.23 -3.92 3.48
CA SER A 127 18.58 -2.88 4.46
C SER A 127 17.58 -1.72 4.44
N VAL A 128 17.56 -0.96 5.54
CA VAL A 128 16.85 0.31 5.67
C VAL A 128 17.82 1.36 6.16
N ASP A 129 18.01 2.44 5.41
CA ASP A 129 18.91 3.53 5.82
C ASP A 129 18.24 4.56 6.74
N GLU A 130 19.03 5.48 7.29
CA GLU A 130 18.57 6.55 8.20
C GLU A 130 17.52 7.48 7.55
N SER A 131 17.49 7.57 6.22
CA SER A 131 16.53 8.39 5.47
C SER A 131 15.24 7.63 5.11
N GLY A 132 15.10 6.38 5.57
CA GLY A 132 13.94 5.53 5.32
C GLY A 132 13.95 4.90 3.92
N ASN A 133 15.11 4.78 3.27
CA ASN A 133 15.21 4.03 2.02
C ASN A 133 15.27 2.53 2.33
N ILE A 134 14.29 1.80 1.82
CA ILE A 134 14.28 0.33 1.78
C ILE A 134 15.04 -0.09 0.52
N VAL A 135 16.06 -0.93 0.70
CA VAL A 135 16.91 -1.44 -0.38
C VAL A 135 16.96 -2.97 -0.30
N PHE A 136 16.77 -3.62 -1.44
CA PHE A 136 17.08 -5.03 -1.63
C PHE A 136 18.07 -5.19 -2.78
N ASN A 137 19.14 -5.95 -2.55
CA ASN A 137 20.07 -6.40 -3.56
C ASN A 137 19.94 -7.93 -3.69
N ILE A 138 19.91 -8.43 -4.93
CA ILE A 138 19.98 -9.87 -5.21
C ILE A 138 21.30 -10.16 -5.89
N TYR A 139 22.15 -10.94 -5.22
CA TYR A 139 23.43 -11.38 -5.74
C TYR A 139 23.30 -12.81 -6.26
N GLY A 140 23.97 -13.10 -7.37
CA GLY A 140 23.97 -14.43 -7.98
C GLY A 140 25.07 -14.56 -9.01
N HIS A 141 25.12 -15.70 -9.69
CA HIS A 141 26.01 -15.88 -10.83
C HIS A 141 25.42 -15.17 -12.06
N GLU A 142 26.07 -14.10 -12.52
CA GLU A 142 25.67 -13.41 -13.75
C GLU A 142 26.13 -14.21 -14.97
N TYR A 143 25.17 -14.80 -15.68
CA TYR A 143 25.38 -15.58 -16.90
C TYR A 143 24.93 -14.84 -18.17
N ARG A 144 24.25 -13.68 -18.01
CA ARG A 144 23.72 -12.90 -19.12
C ARG A 144 24.83 -12.05 -19.75
N GLU A 145 24.65 -11.70 -21.02
CA GLU A 145 25.61 -10.84 -21.73
C GLU A 145 25.74 -9.48 -21.03
N SER A 146 26.95 -8.92 -20.96
CA SER A 146 27.23 -7.64 -20.29
C SER A 146 26.47 -6.44 -20.85
N GLY A 147 25.98 -6.53 -22.09
CA GLY A 147 25.15 -5.50 -22.72
C GLY A 147 23.66 -5.62 -22.39
N ARG A 148 23.24 -6.70 -21.72
CA ARG A 148 21.82 -6.95 -21.43
C ARG A 148 21.33 -6.00 -20.35
N LYS A 149 20.20 -5.35 -20.61
CA LYS A 149 19.47 -4.52 -19.65
C LYS A 149 17.98 -4.82 -19.73
N VAL A 150 17.31 -4.85 -18.58
CA VAL A 150 15.85 -4.91 -18.52
C VAL A 150 15.28 -3.61 -17.98
N VAL A 151 14.12 -3.22 -18.51
CA VAL A 151 13.30 -2.10 -18.03
C VAL A 151 11.89 -2.63 -17.92
N TYR A 152 11.21 -2.31 -16.81
CA TYR A 152 9.79 -2.61 -16.65
C TYR A 152 9.03 -1.31 -16.80
N ASP A 153 8.24 -1.21 -17.86
CA ASP A 153 7.54 0.00 -18.28
C ASP A 153 6.04 -0.17 -18.07
N SER A 154 5.43 0.75 -17.33
CA SER A 154 4.03 0.66 -16.93
C SER A 154 3.18 1.57 -17.80
N HIS A 155 2.18 1.00 -18.46
CA HIS A 155 1.26 1.69 -19.35
C HIS A 155 -0.12 1.73 -18.70
N ILE A 156 -0.61 2.94 -18.43
CA ILE A 156 -1.96 3.14 -17.88
C ILE A 156 -2.95 3.02 -19.04
N LEU A 157 -3.95 2.15 -18.87
CA LEU A 157 -4.99 1.90 -19.87
C LEU A 157 -6.16 2.87 -19.71
N GLU A 158 -6.66 3.00 -18.49
CA GLU A 158 -7.85 3.79 -18.16
C GLU A 158 -7.79 4.20 -16.68
N TYR A 159 -8.25 5.42 -16.39
CA TYR A 159 -8.50 5.90 -15.02
C TYR A 159 -9.95 5.66 -14.63
N LYS A 160 -10.18 5.38 -13.36
CA LYS A 160 -11.50 5.15 -12.78
C LYS A 160 -11.80 6.26 -11.79
N ASP A 161 -12.84 7.03 -12.07
CA ASP A 161 -13.33 8.07 -11.18
C ASP A 161 -13.74 7.48 -9.83
N TYR A 162 -13.63 8.28 -8.78
CA TYR A 162 -14.13 7.97 -7.45
C TYR A 162 -15.37 8.81 -7.12
N ASP A 163 -16.22 8.28 -6.24
CA ASP A 163 -17.42 8.96 -5.80
C ASP A 163 -17.17 9.81 -4.54
N VAL A 164 -18.15 10.65 -4.20
CA VAL A 164 -18.17 11.41 -2.95
C VAL A 164 -19.27 10.85 -2.04
N ALA A 165 -18.85 10.44 -0.84
CA ALA A 165 -19.70 9.95 0.23
C ALA A 165 -19.72 10.93 1.42
N TYR A 166 -20.82 10.88 2.17
CA TYR A 166 -21.04 11.70 3.37
C TYR A 166 -21.48 10.80 4.52
N LYS A 167 -20.89 10.98 5.70
CA LYS A 167 -21.18 10.18 6.90
C LYS A 167 -21.27 11.07 8.13
N ALA A 168 -22.00 10.60 9.14
CA ALA A 168 -21.98 11.15 10.49
C ALA A 168 -21.21 10.21 11.42
N ASP A 169 -20.39 10.77 12.31
CA ASP A 169 -19.71 10.02 13.37
C ASP A 169 -20.22 10.50 14.75
N PRO A 170 -20.92 9.64 15.51
CA PRO A 170 -21.39 9.97 16.86
C PRO A 170 -20.28 10.04 17.92
N ASN A 171 -19.06 9.60 17.59
CA ASN A 171 -17.91 9.60 18.50
C ASN A 171 -17.00 10.81 18.28
N ALA A 172 -16.99 11.39 17.08
CA ALA A 172 -16.26 12.61 16.78
C ALA A 172 -17.02 13.85 17.29
N ASP A 173 -16.28 14.78 17.90
CA ASP A 173 -16.84 16.01 18.48
C ASP A 173 -17.59 16.83 17.45
N PHE A 174 -18.77 17.35 17.82
CA PHE A 174 -19.55 18.25 17.00
C PHE A 174 -18.70 19.44 16.50
N GLY A 175 -18.89 19.81 15.22
CA GLY A 175 -18.14 20.86 14.55
C GLY A 175 -16.91 20.36 13.78
N SER A 176 -16.52 19.09 13.96
CA SER A 176 -15.45 18.47 13.15
C SER A 176 -15.95 17.99 11.79
N LEU A 177 -15.07 18.04 10.79
CA LEU A 177 -15.25 17.47 9.47
C LEU A 177 -13.95 16.78 9.04
N ALA A 178 -13.94 15.45 9.09
CA ALA A 178 -12.83 14.66 8.56
C ALA A 178 -13.05 14.36 7.07
N VAL A 179 -11.96 14.32 6.31
CA VAL A 179 -11.97 13.94 4.88
C VAL A 179 -10.98 12.81 4.68
N THR A 180 -11.42 11.72 4.07
CA THR A 180 -10.59 10.55 3.74
C THR A 180 -10.82 10.11 2.30
N GLY A 181 -9.87 9.35 1.72
CA GLY A 181 -9.94 8.89 0.34
C GLY A 181 -9.68 10.01 -0.67
N GLY A 182 -10.34 9.92 -1.83
CA GLY A 182 -10.13 10.86 -2.95
C GLY A 182 -8.96 10.47 -3.83
N GLN A 183 -8.98 9.22 -4.30
CA GLN A 183 -7.95 8.68 -5.17
C GLN A 183 -8.59 7.97 -6.36
N GLU A 184 -8.18 8.33 -7.58
CA GLU A 184 -8.60 7.61 -8.78
C GLU A 184 -8.10 6.17 -8.74
N GLY A 185 -8.90 5.26 -9.27
CA GLY A 185 -8.46 3.91 -9.63
C GLY A 185 -7.85 3.93 -11.03
N LEU A 186 -7.26 2.83 -11.45
CA LEU A 186 -6.83 2.65 -12.84
C LEU A 186 -6.59 1.17 -13.16
N ASP A 187 -6.54 0.86 -14.45
CA ASP A 187 -5.96 -0.38 -14.96
C ASP A 187 -4.62 -0.09 -15.64
N SER A 188 -3.64 -0.98 -15.44
CA SER A 188 -2.29 -0.85 -16.01
C SER A 188 -1.77 -2.17 -16.56
N GLU A 189 -0.96 -2.06 -17.61
CA GLU A 189 -0.15 -3.13 -18.16
C GLU A 189 1.32 -2.85 -17.88
N LEU A 190 2.03 -3.84 -17.35
CA LEU A 190 3.47 -3.78 -17.18
C LEU A 190 4.14 -4.56 -18.31
N TYR A 191 5.01 -3.89 -19.05
CA TYR A 191 5.81 -4.48 -20.12
C TYR A 191 7.25 -4.69 -19.66
N LYS A 192 7.83 -5.84 -20.00
CA LYS A 192 9.26 -6.12 -19.85
C LYS A 192 9.97 -5.80 -21.16
N LEU A 193 10.76 -4.74 -21.15
CA LEU A 193 11.61 -4.32 -22.25
C LEU A 193 13.02 -4.86 -22.01
N VAL A 194 13.54 -5.60 -22.99
CA VAL A 194 14.89 -6.16 -22.95
C VAL A 194 15.74 -5.47 -24.00
N TYR A 195 16.91 -4.98 -23.59
CA TYR A 195 17.88 -4.32 -24.46
C TYR A 195 19.19 -5.11 -24.51
N ASN A 196 19.90 -5.04 -25.65
CA ASN A 196 21.31 -5.41 -25.75
C ASN A 196 22.11 -4.19 -26.26
N GLY A 197 22.85 -3.55 -25.36
CA GLY A 197 23.35 -2.19 -25.60
C GLY A 197 22.18 -1.20 -25.70
N ASP A 198 22.11 -0.45 -26.79
CA ASP A 198 21.03 0.52 -27.05
C ASP A 198 19.87 -0.07 -27.87
N GLU A 199 19.98 -1.31 -28.35
CA GLU A 199 18.96 -1.96 -29.18
C GLU A 199 17.90 -2.63 -28.31
N LEU A 200 16.62 -2.29 -28.54
CA LEU A 200 15.47 -2.99 -27.96
C LEU A 200 15.29 -4.33 -28.68
N VAL A 201 15.49 -5.43 -27.95
CA VAL A 201 15.41 -6.79 -28.50
C VAL A 201 14.11 -7.52 -28.14
N SER A 202 13.43 -7.12 -27.06
CA SER A 202 12.10 -7.64 -26.72
C SER A 202 11.24 -6.59 -26.02
N ASN A 203 9.93 -6.68 -26.20
CA ASN A 203 8.92 -5.89 -25.51
C ASN A 203 7.70 -6.79 -25.26
N ASP A 204 7.68 -7.45 -24.11
CA ASP A 204 6.69 -8.46 -23.78
C ASP A 204 5.76 -7.95 -22.67
N LEU A 205 4.46 -8.16 -22.80
CA LEU A 205 3.54 -7.96 -21.69
C LEU A 205 3.94 -8.89 -20.55
N TYR A 206 4.27 -8.32 -19.39
CA TYR A 206 4.72 -9.04 -18.22
C TYR A 206 3.57 -9.33 -17.25
N SER A 207 2.76 -8.32 -16.93
CA SER A 207 1.60 -8.47 -16.04
C SER A 207 0.58 -7.37 -16.27
N THR A 208 -0.61 -7.56 -15.72
CA THR A 208 -1.67 -6.53 -15.65
C THR A 208 -2.02 -6.28 -14.18
N SER A 209 -2.43 -5.05 -13.85
CA SER A 209 -2.88 -4.70 -12.49
C SER A 209 -4.11 -3.82 -12.55
N THR A 210 -5.04 -4.05 -11.62
CA THR A 210 -6.28 -3.31 -11.46
C THR A 210 -6.35 -2.68 -10.09
N TYR A 211 -6.47 -1.37 -10.04
CA TYR A 211 -6.62 -0.59 -8.82
C TYR A 211 -8.02 0.01 -8.76
N ASP A 212 -8.67 -0.17 -7.62
CA ASP A 212 -9.96 0.40 -7.32
C ASP A 212 -9.84 1.90 -7.01
N PRO A 213 -10.83 2.71 -7.38
CA PRO A 213 -10.95 4.07 -6.89
C PRO A 213 -11.25 4.08 -5.39
N MET A 214 -10.74 5.10 -4.69
CA MET A 214 -11.01 5.35 -3.28
C MET A 214 -11.88 6.59 -3.14
N ASP A 215 -13.16 6.39 -2.85
CA ASP A 215 -14.14 7.46 -2.67
C ASP A 215 -13.70 8.51 -1.65
N THR A 216 -13.98 9.77 -1.94
CA THR A 216 -13.85 10.82 -0.94
C THR A 216 -14.98 10.69 0.07
N THR A 217 -14.66 10.49 1.35
CA THR A 217 -15.67 10.48 2.41
C THR A 217 -15.52 11.71 3.31
N TYR A 218 -16.56 12.54 3.35
CA TYR A 218 -16.72 13.61 4.33
C TYR A 218 -17.45 13.09 5.57
N THR A 219 -16.78 13.07 6.72
CA THR A 219 -17.35 12.58 7.98
C THR A 219 -17.55 13.72 8.96
N ALA A 220 -18.80 14.05 9.26
CA ALA A 220 -19.17 15.09 10.22
C ALA A 220 -19.28 14.53 11.64
N GLY A 221 -18.62 15.18 12.60
CA GLY A 221 -18.76 14.85 14.01
C GLY A 221 -20.12 15.28 14.56
N THR A 222 -20.77 14.39 15.31
CA THR A 222 -22.11 14.61 15.88
C THR A 222 -22.15 14.42 17.40
N LYS A 223 -21.01 14.11 18.03
CA LYS A 223 -20.95 13.96 19.49
C LYS A 223 -21.35 15.26 20.18
N ASN A 224 -22.29 15.14 21.11
CA ASN A 224 -22.93 16.23 21.84
C ASN A 224 -23.74 17.21 20.97
N ALA A 225 -24.03 16.91 19.70
CA ALA A 225 -24.92 17.74 18.88
C ALA A 225 -26.39 17.62 19.36
N THR A 226 -27.17 18.70 19.26
CA THR A 226 -28.62 18.63 19.52
C THR A 226 -29.34 17.77 18.46
N SER A 227 -30.53 17.26 18.79
CA SER A 227 -31.34 16.50 17.83
C SER A 227 -31.65 17.30 16.55
N ALA A 228 -31.89 18.61 16.66
CA ALA A 228 -32.12 19.48 15.50
C ALA A 228 -30.88 19.57 14.59
N THR A 229 -29.69 19.70 15.20
CA THR A 229 -28.41 19.67 14.48
C THR A 229 -28.19 18.33 13.78
N ILE A 230 -28.46 17.20 14.45
CA ILE A 230 -28.32 15.86 13.86
C ILE A 230 -29.28 15.69 12.68
N THR A 231 -30.52 16.17 12.78
CA THR A 231 -31.47 16.15 11.65
C THR A 231 -30.95 16.94 10.44
N ALA A 232 -30.40 18.14 10.66
CA ALA A 232 -29.82 18.94 9.57
C ALA A 232 -28.60 18.26 8.92
N ILE A 233 -27.72 17.65 9.72
CA ILE A 233 -26.58 16.86 9.22
C ILE A 233 -27.06 15.67 8.38
N ASN A 234 -28.04 14.91 8.87
CA ASN A 234 -28.58 13.76 8.13
C ASN A 234 -29.29 14.17 6.84
N GLN A 235 -29.95 15.33 6.81
CA GLN A 235 -30.53 15.88 5.58
C GLN A 235 -29.45 16.21 4.56
N ALA A 236 -28.39 16.93 4.96
CA ALA A 236 -27.26 17.23 4.09
C ALA A 236 -26.54 15.98 3.54
N ILE A 237 -26.44 14.92 4.36
CA ILE A 237 -25.93 13.61 3.94
C ILE A 237 -26.83 12.98 2.88
N ALA A 238 -28.16 13.00 3.09
CA ALA A 238 -29.12 12.47 2.13
C ALA A 238 -29.11 13.24 0.80
N ASP A 239 -28.92 14.57 0.87
CA ASP A 239 -28.85 15.47 -0.28
C ASP A 239 -27.46 15.46 -0.96
N LYS A 240 -26.49 14.72 -0.38
CA LYS A 240 -25.09 14.66 -0.85
C LYS A 240 -24.48 16.07 -1.03
N SER A 241 -24.76 16.98 -0.11
CA SER A 241 -24.37 18.39 -0.22
C SER A 241 -23.30 18.76 0.79
N LEU A 242 -22.06 18.93 0.32
CA LEU A 242 -20.94 19.39 1.17
C LEU A 242 -21.23 20.76 1.80
N THR A 243 -21.82 21.67 1.03
CA THR A 243 -22.13 23.04 1.51
C THR A 243 -23.17 23.02 2.64
N GLU A 244 -24.21 22.19 2.52
CA GLU A 244 -25.21 22.06 3.57
C GLU A 244 -24.63 21.33 4.79
N LEU A 245 -23.77 20.33 4.58
CA LEU A 245 -23.11 19.62 5.67
C LEU A 245 -22.21 20.57 6.46
N GLN A 246 -21.40 21.37 5.76
CA GLN A 246 -20.55 22.42 6.35
C GLN A 246 -21.39 23.47 7.09
N SER A 247 -22.54 23.85 6.54
CA SER A 247 -23.45 24.81 7.17
C SER A 247 -24.06 24.24 8.46
N ALA A 248 -24.44 22.95 8.46
CA ALA A 248 -25.03 22.28 9.61
C ALA A 248 -24.03 22.11 10.77
N ILE A 249 -22.77 21.77 10.47
CA ILE A 249 -21.72 21.65 11.49
C ILE A 249 -21.23 23.01 12.02
N ALA A 250 -21.26 24.06 11.20
CA ALA A 250 -20.80 25.39 11.60
C ALA A 250 -21.83 26.17 12.43
N ASN A 251 -23.12 26.02 12.11
CA ASN A 251 -24.20 26.80 12.71
C ASN A 251 -25.07 26.01 13.70
N GLY A 252 -24.85 24.70 13.81
CA GLY A 252 -25.55 23.85 14.76
C GLY A 252 -25.20 24.14 16.22
N SER A 253 -25.94 23.54 17.15
CA SER A 253 -25.71 23.69 18.59
C SER A 253 -25.42 22.34 19.26
N THR A 254 -24.79 22.40 20.43
CA THR A 254 -24.56 21.26 21.32
C THR A 254 -25.61 21.17 22.42
N VAL A 255 -25.83 19.96 22.95
CA VAL A 255 -26.52 19.75 24.23
C VAL A 255 -25.58 20.20 25.35
N ASP A 256 -25.73 21.44 25.80
CA ASP A 256 -24.89 22.05 26.83
C ASP A 256 -24.83 21.18 28.12
N SER A 257 -23.63 21.01 28.70
CA SER A 257 -23.40 20.30 29.97
C SER A 257 -23.76 21.17 31.18
N GLY A 258 -24.91 21.85 31.14
CA GLY A 258 -25.29 22.90 32.07
C GLY A 258 -26.64 22.66 32.74
N THR A 259 -26.70 21.70 33.67
CA THR A 259 -27.65 21.79 34.81
C THR A 259 -27.07 21.09 36.04
N GLN A 260 -26.06 21.69 36.66
CA GLN A 260 -25.94 21.68 38.12
C GLN A 260 -26.20 23.12 38.59
N GLN A 261 -27.46 23.41 38.90
CA GLN A 261 -27.82 24.45 39.87
C GLN A 261 -28.46 23.75 41.07
#